data_AF-F1SEZ2-F1
#
_entry.id   AF-F1SEZ2-F1
#
_cell.length_a   1.000
_cell.length_b   1.000
_cell.length_c   1.000
_cell.angle_alpha   90.00
_cell.angle_beta   90.00
_cell.angle_gamma   90.00
#
_symmetry.space_group_name_H-M   'P 1'
#
loop_
_entity.id
_entity.type
_entity.pdbx_description
1 polymer ?
#
loop_
_entity_poly.entity_id
_entity_poly.type
_entity_poly.pdbx_seq_one_letter_code
_entity_poly.pdbx_strand_id
1 'polypeptide(L)'
;MKARCVSLCLLGTMLFLCSAHARGLRRCLISIDMHRIEESFRGIKKAIQAKDTMQNVTILSPSESLHSIKPLDACCMTKNLLAFYVDRVFKDHQELDPQLLRKISSIANSFLYMQKTLQQCHEQRLCHCRQEATNATRIIHDNYDQLEVRSAAIKSLGELDIFLAWIDKNHQGTSDASGQGT
;
A
#
# COMPACT_ATOMS: atom_id res chain seq x y z
N MET A 1 -3.60 -32.27 -45.18
CA MET A 1 -2.66 -32.09 -44.05
C MET A 1 -2.40 -30.62 -43.69
N LYS A 2 -2.32 -29.68 -44.66
CA LYS A 2 -2.04 -28.24 -44.40
C LYS A 2 -3.10 -27.51 -43.54
N ALA A 3 -4.40 -27.75 -43.75
CA ALA A 3 -5.48 -27.07 -43.02
C ALA A 3 -5.53 -27.39 -41.52
N ARG A 4 -5.21 -28.63 -41.12
CA ARG A 4 -5.14 -29.02 -39.71
C ARG A 4 -4.00 -28.32 -38.97
N CYS A 5 -2.87 -28.12 -39.65
CA CYS A 5 -1.71 -27.40 -39.09
C CYS A 5 -2.05 -25.93 -38.81
N VAL A 6 -2.70 -25.25 -39.76
CA VAL A 6 -3.14 -23.86 -39.59
C VAL A 6 -4.16 -23.72 -38.45
N SER A 7 -5.11 -24.65 -38.33
CA SER A 7 -6.09 -24.66 -37.23
C SER A 7 -5.45 -24.87 -35.86
N LEU A 8 -4.44 -25.74 -35.74
CA LEU A 8 -3.69 -25.94 -34.49
C LEU A 8 -2.84 -24.73 -34.12
N CYS A 9 -2.22 -24.07 -35.10
CA CYS A 9 -1.46 -22.83 -34.87
C CYS A 9 -2.36 -21.69 -34.37
N LEU A 10 -3.56 -21.52 -34.94
CA LEU A 10 -4.52 -20.50 -34.53
C LEU A 10 -5.09 -20.77 -33.12
N LEU A 11 -5.34 -22.03 -32.76
CA LEU A 11 -5.73 -22.41 -31.40
C LEU A 11 -4.60 -22.14 -30.40
N GLY A 12 -3.36 -22.44 -30.76
CA GLY A 12 -2.19 -22.17 -29.94
C GLY A 12 -1.97 -20.67 -29.67
N THR A 13 -2.11 -19.82 -30.69
CA THR A 13 -1.97 -18.36 -30.53
C THR A 13 -3.11 -17.77 -29.70
N MET A 14 -4.35 -18.23 -29.89
CA MET A 14 -5.50 -17.83 -29.07
C MET A 14 -5.33 -18.23 -27.59
N LEU A 15 -4.89 -19.46 -27.32
CA LEU A 15 -4.59 -19.92 -25.95
C LEU A 15 -3.47 -19.10 -25.30
N PHE A 16 -2.42 -18.74 -26.04
CA PHE A 16 -1.36 -17.87 -25.55
C PHE A 16 -1.85 -16.46 -25.26
N LEU A 17 -2.65 -15.87 -26.15
CA LEU A 17 -3.25 -14.55 -25.98
C LEU A 17 -4.19 -14.51 -24.77
N CYS A 18 -5.07 -15.51 -24.62
CA CYS A 18 -5.96 -15.63 -23.46
C CYS A 18 -5.18 -15.83 -22.16
N SER A 19 -4.13 -16.65 -22.16
CA SER A 19 -3.29 -16.87 -20.97
C SER A 19 -2.49 -15.62 -20.58
N ALA A 20 -1.98 -14.88 -21.57
CA ALA A 20 -1.31 -13.60 -21.36
C ALA A 20 -2.29 -12.54 -20.82
N HIS A 21 -3.51 -12.48 -21.34
CA HIS A 21 -4.58 -11.61 -20.82
C HIS A 21 -4.98 -11.98 -19.39
N ALA A 22 -5.18 -13.28 -19.11
CA ALA A 22 -5.54 -13.75 -17.77
C ALA A 22 -4.43 -13.47 -16.73
N ARG A 23 -3.15 -13.56 -17.13
CA ARG A 23 -2.01 -13.16 -16.29
C ARG A 23 -1.91 -11.64 -16.11
N GLY A 24 -2.20 -10.87 -17.16
CA GLY A 24 -2.28 -9.41 -17.10
C GLY A 24 -3.44 -8.89 -16.24
N LEU A 25 -4.49 -9.69 -16.05
CA LEU A 25 -5.63 -9.38 -15.19
C LEU A 25 -5.47 -9.79 -13.72
N ARG A 26 -4.50 -10.65 -13.35
CA ARG A 26 -4.28 -11.02 -11.95
C ARG A 26 -3.61 -9.88 -11.19
N ARG A 27 -4.43 -8.93 -10.74
CA ARG A 27 -4.01 -7.91 -9.76
C ARG A 27 -3.92 -8.55 -8.38
N CYS A 28 -2.96 -8.12 -7.58
CA CYS A 28 -2.95 -8.43 -6.15
C CYS A 28 -4.11 -7.68 -5.49
N LEU A 29 -5.22 -8.38 -5.27
CA LEU A 29 -6.35 -7.85 -4.52
C LEU A 29 -6.11 -8.13 -3.04
N ILE A 30 -5.76 -7.08 -2.30
CA ILE A 30 -5.57 -7.19 -0.86
C ILE A 30 -6.95 -6.91 -0.25
N SER A 31 -7.58 -7.93 0.34
CA SER A 31 -8.73 -7.72 1.21
C SER A 31 -8.22 -7.08 2.49
N ILE A 32 -8.29 -5.76 2.58
CA ILE A 32 -7.85 -5.01 3.74
C ILE A 32 -9.08 -4.66 4.57
N ASP A 33 -9.09 -5.06 5.85
CA ASP A 33 -10.05 -4.51 6.82
C ASP A 33 -9.65 -3.08 7.15
N MET A 34 -9.97 -2.15 6.23
CA MET A 34 -9.62 -0.75 6.41
C MET A 34 -10.39 -0.10 7.54
N HIS A 35 -11.63 -0.56 7.76
CA HIS A 35 -12.47 -0.06 8.82
C HIS A 35 -11.78 -0.16 10.19
N ARG A 36 -11.19 -1.31 10.52
CA ARG A 36 -10.49 -1.50 11.80
C ARG A 36 -9.30 -0.56 11.99
N ILE A 37 -8.55 -0.29 10.91
CA ILE A 37 -7.38 0.59 10.96
C ILE A 37 -7.83 2.04 11.12
N GLU A 38 -8.80 2.47 10.31
CA GLU A 38 -9.39 3.82 10.38
C GLU A 38 -10.02 4.11 11.73
N GLU A 39 -10.74 3.14 12.31
CA GLU A 39 -11.32 3.26 13.64
C GLU A 39 -10.23 3.42 14.71
N SER A 40 -9.17 2.60 14.63
CA SER A 40 -8.04 2.69 15.56
C SER A 40 -7.32 4.04 15.42
N PHE A 41 -7.10 4.50 14.19
CA PHE A 41 -6.43 5.76 13.90
C PHE A 41 -7.27 6.97 14.32
N ARG A 42 -8.56 6.99 14.02
CA ARG A 42 -9.50 8.04 14.45
C ARG A 42 -9.47 8.25 15.97
N GLY A 43 -9.29 7.16 16.74
CA GLY A 43 -9.17 7.21 18.19
C GLY A 43 -7.89 7.91 18.70
N ILE A 44 -6.83 8.00 17.90
CA ILE A 44 -5.53 8.57 18.31
C ILE A 44 -5.09 9.79 17.48
N LYS A 45 -5.73 10.05 16.33
CA LYS A 45 -5.31 11.04 15.33
C LYS A 45 -5.01 12.40 15.95
N LYS A 46 -5.96 12.96 16.71
CA LYS A 46 -5.79 14.29 17.33
C LYS A 46 -4.63 14.31 18.32
N ALA A 47 -4.48 13.26 19.12
CA ALA A 47 -3.42 13.17 20.13
C ALA A 47 -2.03 13.04 19.48
N ILE A 48 -1.90 12.25 18.42
CA ILE A 48 -0.64 12.10 17.67
C ILE A 48 -0.31 13.37 16.91
N GLN A 49 -1.26 13.95 16.17
CA GLN A 49 -1.04 15.19 15.40
C GLN A 49 -0.71 16.39 16.30
N ALA A 50 -1.24 16.43 17.53
CA ALA A 50 -0.86 17.46 18.51
C ALA A 50 0.59 17.32 19.02
N LYS A 51 1.22 16.15 18.87
CA LYS A 51 2.63 15.90 19.20
C LYS A 51 3.57 16.20 18.02
N ASP A 52 3.05 16.45 16.81
CA ASP A 52 3.87 16.81 15.65
C ASP A 52 4.36 18.26 15.76
N THR A 53 5.67 18.43 15.93
CA THR A 53 6.34 19.73 16.00
C THR A 53 6.82 20.24 14.64
N MET A 54 6.73 19.42 13.58
CA MET A 54 7.34 19.67 12.27
C MET A 54 6.28 19.97 11.19
N GLN A 55 5.64 21.14 11.31
CA GLN A 55 4.53 21.55 10.43
C GLN A 55 4.93 21.84 8.98
N ASN A 56 6.20 22.22 8.74
CA ASN A 56 6.67 22.65 7.41
C ASN A 56 7.10 21.49 6.49
N VAL A 57 7.14 20.28 7.02
CA VAL A 57 7.52 19.07 6.25
C VAL A 57 6.26 18.21 6.09
N THR A 58 6.18 17.45 5.01
CA THR A 58 5.18 16.37 4.87
C THR A 58 5.92 15.15 4.37
N ILE A 59 6.01 14.11 5.20
CA ILE A 59 6.82 12.93 4.88
C ILE A 59 6.19 12.18 3.71
N LEU A 60 4.87 11.96 3.78
CA LEU A 60 4.05 11.36 2.74
C LEU A 60 3.50 12.40 1.75
N SER A 61 4.36 13.30 1.28
CA SER A 61 4.00 14.37 0.33
C SER A 61 3.23 13.84 -0.89
N PRO A 62 1.92 14.15 -1.05
CA PRO A 62 1.12 13.55 -2.10
C PRO A 62 1.60 13.93 -3.51
N SER A 63 1.98 15.19 -3.72
CA SER A 63 2.47 15.68 -5.02
C SER A 63 3.81 15.07 -5.42
N GLU A 64 4.71 14.85 -4.47
CA GLU A 64 6.08 14.41 -4.77
C GLU A 64 6.21 12.88 -4.80
N SER A 65 5.37 12.16 -4.05
CA SER A 65 5.48 10.72 -3.89
C SER A 65 4.24 9.93 -4.34
N LEU A 66 3.03 10.32 -3.92
CA LEU A 66 1.85 9.44 -4.03
C LEU A 66 1.01 9.63 -5.30
N HIS A 67 0.92 10.86 -5.84
CA HIS A 67 0.06 11.20 -6.98
C HIS A 67 0.59 10.69 -8.32
N SER A 68 1.91 10.51 -8.44
CA SER A 68 2.56 10.02 -9.66
C SER A 68 2.46 8.50 -9.82
N ILE A 69 1.98 7.79 -8.80
CA ILE A 69 1.92 6.33 -8.78
C ILE A 69 0.79 5.83 -9.68
N LYS A 70 1.16 5.05 -10.68
CA LYS A 70 0.23 4.41 -11.62
C LYS A 70 -0.41 3.18 -10.95
N PRO A 71 -1.62 2.75 -11.37
CA PRO A 71 -2.29 1.57 -10.79
C PRO A 71 -1.45 0.28 -10.80
N LEU A 72 -0.62 0.10 -11.84
CA LEU A 72 0.29 -1.06 -11.94
C LEU A 72 1.39 -1.07 -10.87
N ASP A 73 1.72 0.08 -10.30
CA ASP A 73 2.72 0.23 -9.23
C ASP A 73 2.10 0.28 -7.83
N ALA A 74 0.77 0.35 -7.72
CA ALA A 74 0.07 0.47 -6.44
C ALA A 74 0.40 -0.67 -5.47
N CYS A 75 0.50 -1.91 -5.97
CA CYS A 75 0.91 -3.05 -5.15
C CYS A 75 2.32 -2.82 -4.54
N CYS A 76 3.28 -2.43 -5.38
CA CYS A 76 4.66 -2.20 -4.93
C CYS A 76 4.71 -1.06 -3.91
N MET A 77 4.04 0.06 -4.22
CA MET A 77 4.02 1.21 -3.34
C MET A 77 3.38 0.90 -1.99
N THR A 78 2.31 0.10 -1.97
CA THR A 78 1.67 -0.37 -0.73
C THR A 78 2.63 -1.24 0.08
N LYS A 79 3.30 -2.21 -0.58
CA LYS A 79 4.30 -3.07 0.07
C LYS A 79 5.42 -2.24 0.72
N ASN A 80 5.95 -1.26 -0.01
CA ASN A 80 7.03 -0.42 0.46
C ASN A 80 6.60 0.47 1.63
N LEU A 81 5.42 1.09 1.56
CA LEU A 81 4.90 1.92 2.65
C LEU A 81 4.58 1.10 3.90
N LEU A 82 4.01 -0.10 3.76
CA LEU A 82 3.81 -0.98 4.91
C LEU A 82 5.14 -1.35 5.57
N ALA A 83 6.18 -1.65 4.77
CA ALA A 83 7.53 -1.90 5.29
C ALA A 83 8.10 -0.66 5.98
N PHE A 84 7.97 0.53 5.39
CA PHE A 84 8.38 1.78 6.02
C PHE A 84 7.72 1.96 7.40
N TYR A 85 6.41 1.75 7.51
CA TYR A 85 5.71 1.87 8.79
C TYR A 85 6.13 0.81 9.81
N VAL A 86 6.23 -0.46 9.39
CA VAL A 86 6.58 -1.58 10.28
C VAL A 86 8.04 -1.55 10.70
N ASP A 87 8.94 -1.27 9.77
CA ASP A 87 10.38 -1.37 10.01
C ASP A 87 11.00 -0.09 10.54
N ARG A 88 10.32 1.05 10.43
CA ARG A 88 10.79 2.33 10.95
C ARG A 88 9.78 2.98 11.88
N VAL A 89 8.64 3.43 11.37
CA VAL A 89 7.72 4.30 12.14
C VAL A 89 7.30 3.68 13.46
N PHE A 90 6.84 2.43 13.48
CA PHE A 90 6.41 1.77 14.71
C PHE A 90 7.57 1.40 15.64
N LYS A 91 8.78 1.16 15.11
CA LYS A 91 9.98 0.85 15.92
C LYS A 91 10.58 2.09 16.56
N ASP A 92 10.58 3.20 15.83
CA ASP A 92 11.17 4.47 16.22
C ASP A 92 10.25 5.26 17.17
N HIS A 93 8.94 4.99 17.13
CA HIS A 93 7.97 5.63 18.01
C HIS A 93 8.02 5.10 19.45
N GLN A 94 7.93 6.02 20.41
CA GLN A 94 7.75 5.71 21.83
C GLN A 94 6.46 6.37 22.34
N GLU A 95 5.52 5.57 22.82
CA GLU A 95 4.28 6.04 23.45
C GLU A 95 4.25 5.64 24.93
N LEU A 96 4.01 6.61 25.79
CA LEU A 96 3.91 6.41 27.24
C LEU A 96 2.46 6.24 27.69
N ASP A 97 1.49 6.76 26.93
CA ASP A 97 0.07 6.58 27.21
C ASP A 97 -0.39 5.15 26.82
N PRO A 98 -0.79 4.29 27.79
CA PRO A 98 -1.21 2.93 27.49
C PRO A 98 -2.48 2.83 26.62
N GLN A 99 -3.32 3.86 26.58
CA GLN A 99 -4.51 3.89 25.71
C GLN A 99 -4.11 4.13 24.26
N LEU A 100 -3.22 5.12 24.02
CA LEU A 100 -2.68 5.40 22.69
C LEU A 100 -1.86 4.22 22.18
N LEU A 101 -0.97 3.68 23.02
CA LEU A 101 -0.12 2.54 22.67
C LEU A 101 -0.95 1.34 22.21
N ARG A 102 -2.05 1.02 22.90
CA ARG A 102 -2.95 -0.09 22.48
C ARG A 102 -3.53 0.10 21.08
N LYS A 103 -3.92 1.32 20.72
CA LYS A 103 -4.45 1.62 19.38
C LYS A 103 -3.35 1.60 18.33
N ILE A 104 -2.15 2.12 18.63
CA ILE A 104 -0.97 2.01 17.77
C ILE A 104 -0.61 0.55 17.51
N SER A 105 -0.61 -0.30 18.55
CA SER A 105 -0.39 -1.74 18.40
C SER A 105 -1.47 -2.41 17.54
N SER A 106 -2.74 -1.99 17.65
CA SER A 106 -3.82 -2.49 16.78
C SER A 106 -3.56 -2.18 15.30
N ILE A 107 -3.11 -0.95 15.01
CA ILE A 107 -2.72 -0.52 13.66
C ILE A 107 -1.52 -1.33 13.18
N ALA A 108 -0.45 -1.43 13.97
CA ALA A 108 0.77 -2.14 13.61
C ALA A 108 0.52 -3.63 13.30
N ASN A 109 -0.32 -4.29 14.08
CA ASN A 109 -0.73 -5.68 13.80
C ASN A 109 -1.51 -5.82 12.50
N SER A 110 -2.37 -4.84 12.18
CA SER A 110 -3.09 -4.83 10.91
C SER A 110 -2.13 -4.62 9.73
N PHE A 111 -1.09 -3.80 9.92
CA PHE A 111 -0.03 -3.58 8.93
C PHE A 111 0.80 -4.85 8.69
N LEU A 112 1.18 -5.55 9.75
CA LEU A 112 1.86 -6.85 9.66
C LEU A 112 1.04 -7.89 8.89
N TYR A 113 -0.27 -7.95 9.14
CA TYR A 113 -1.17 -8.84 8.41
C TYR A 113 -1.25 -8.49 6.91
N MET A 114 -1.35 -7.20 6.57
CA MET A 114 -1.33 -6.74 5.18
C MET A 114 -0.01 -7.07 4.49
N GLN A 115 1.12 -6.86 5.17
CA GLN A 115 2.46 -7.19 4.66
C GLN A 115 2.58 -8.68 4.32
N LYS A 116 2.09 -9.56 5.21
CA LYS A 116 2.06 -11.01 4.98
C LYS A 116 1.20 -11.39 3.78
N THR A 117 0.06 -10.70 3.59
CA THR A 117 -0.82 -10.93 2.44
C THR A 117 -0.14 -10.50 1.13
N LEU A 118 0.50 -9.33 1.11
CA LEU A 118 1.26 -8.81 -0.03
C LEU A 118 2.49 -9.65 -0.37
N GLN A 119 3.11 -10.28 0.62
CA GLN A 119 4.26 -11.15 0.40
C GLN A 119 3.91 -12.32 -0.53
N GLN A 120 2.70 -12.88 -0.41
CA GLN A 120 2.21 -13.93 -1.32
C GLN A 120 2.10 -13.43 -2.77
N CYS A 121 1.64 -12.19 -2.97
CA CYS A 121 1.60 -11.57 -4.29
C CYS A 121 3.00 -11.33 -4.87
N HIS A 122 3.96 -10.98 -4.02
CA HIS A 122 5.35 -10.82 -4.44
C HIS A 122 5.98 -12.15 -4.89
N GLU A 123 5.77 -13.22 -4.12
CA GLU A 123 6.24 -14.57 -4.45
C GLU A 123 5.64 -15.08 -5.77
N GLN A 124 4.39 -14.71 -6.06
CA GLN A 124 3.72 -14.99 -7.33
C GLN A 124 4.10 -14.03 -8.47
N ARG A 125 5.03 -13.09 -8.23
CA ARG A 125 5.48 -12.05 -9.18
C ARG A 125 4.35 -11.15 -9.69
N LEU A 126 3.30 -10.98 -8.89
CA LEU A 126 2.15 -10.11 -9.18
C LEU A 126 2.36 -8.65 -8.73
N CYS A 127 3.49 -8.37 -8.09
CA CYS A 127 3.83 -7.07 -7.51
C CYS A 127 5.18 -6.59 -8.07
N HIS A 128 5.16 -5.97 -9.25
CA HIS A 128 6.36 -5.42 -9.88
C HIS A 128 6.60 -3.98 -9.42
N CYS A 129 7.85 -3.62 -9.17
CA CYS A 129 8.27 -2.29 -8.76
C CYS A 129 8.99 -1.59 -9.91
N ARG A 130 8.35 -0.61 -10.53
CA ARG A 130 9.01 0.27 -11.51
C ARG A 130 9.74 1.41 -10.82
N GLN A 131 10.55 2.12 -11.59
CA GLN A 131 11.39 3.21 -11.11
C GLN A 131 10.56 4.30 -10.43
N GLU A 132 9.34 4.58 -10.90
CA GLU A 132 8.45 5.57 -10.28
C GLU A 132 8.12 5.25 -8.82
N ALA A 133 7.69 4.02 -8.52
CA ALA A 133 7.41 3.61 -7.14
C ALA A 133 8.67 3.55 -6.27
N THR A 134 9.79 3.07 -6.84
CA THR A 134 11.09 3.05 -6.13
C THR A 134 11.53 4.47 -5.77
N ASN A 135 11.41 5.43 -6.70
CA ASN A 135 11.77 6.82 -6.46
C ASN A 135 10.85 7.49 -5.44
N ALA A 136 9.54 7.28 -5.54
CA ALA A 136 8.59 7.81 -4.57
C ALA A 136 8.86 7.27 -3.16
N THR A 137 9.12 5.95 -3.05
CA THR A 137 9.51 5.32 -1.78
C THR A 137 10.78 5.96 -1.23
N ARG A 138 11.79 6.18 -2.08
CA ARG A 138 13.04 6.84 -1.68
C ARG A 138 12.81 8.26 -1.16
N ILE A 139 11.98 9.07 -1.84
CA ILE A 139 11.63 10.43 -1.39
C ILE A 139 11.02 10.40 0.02
N ILE A 140 10.14 9.45 0.30
CA ILE A 140 9.53 9.29 1.63
C ILE A 140 10.58 8.96 2.70
N HIS A 141 11.51 8.06 2.38
CA HIS A 141 12.65 7.76 3.27
C HIS A 141 13.56 8.98 3.47
N ASP A 142 13.92 9.68 2.39
CA ASP A 142 14.76 10.87 2.43
C ASP A 142 14.10 11.99 3.27
N ASN A 143 12.78 12.15 3.19
CA ASN A 143 12.02 13.09 4.01
C ASN A 143 11.99 12.70 5.48
N TYR A 144 11.87 11.40 5.78
CA TYR A 144 11.92 10.88 7.14
C TYR A 144 13.30 11.10 7.77
N ASP A 145 14.37 10.82 7.04
CA ASP A 145 15.75 10.88 7.52
C ASP A 145 16.29 12.30 7.70
N GLN A 146 15.59 13.31 7.17
CA GLN A 146 15.87 14.73 7.44
C GLN A 146 15.42 15.19 8.84
N LEU A 147 14.62 14.39 9.53
CA LEU A 147 14.05 14.73 10.83
C LEU A 147 14.72 13.93 11.95
N GLU A 148 14.63 14.43 13.18
CA GLU A 148 14.99 13.63 14.35
C GLU A 148 14.08 12.40 14.42
N VAL A 149 14.66 11.23 14.71
CA VAL A 149 14.02 9.91 14.56
C VAL A 149 12.65 9.81 15.24
N ARG A 150 12.52 10.28 16.49
CA ARG A 150 11.23 10.21 17.21
C ARG A 150 10.20 11.19 16.64
N SER A 151 10.65 12.38 16.26
CA SER A 151 9.84 13.40 15.62
C SER A 151 9.31 12.91 14.25
N ALA A 152 10.18 12.26 13.46
CA ALA A 152 9.85 11.64 12.18
C ALA A 152 8.79 10.54 12.34
N ALA A 153 8.94 9.69 13.37
CA ALA A 153 8.00 8.63 13.69
C ALA A 153 6.61 9.17 14.08
N ILE A 154 6.56 10.16 14.99
CA ILE A 154 5.31 10.83 15.40
C ILE A 154 4.62 11.47 14.20
N LYS A 155 5.39 12.18 13.37
CA LYS A 155 4.89 12.81 12.15
C LYS A 155 4.31 11.80 11.17
N SER A 156 5.04 10.71 10.89
CA SER A 156 4.58 9.65 9.99
C SER A 156 3.31 8.97 10.50
N LEU A 157 3.18 8.77 11.82
CA LEU A 157 1.92 8.31 12.43
C LEU A 157 0.80 9.33 12.25
N GLY A 158 1.09 10.62 12.38
CA GLY A 158 0.13 11.71 12.19
C GLY A 158 -0.38 11.82 10.75
N GLU A 159 0.42 11.40 9.77
CA GLU A 159 0.12 11.38 8.33
C GLU A 159 -0.51 10.06 7.86
N LEU A 160 -0.91 9.17 8.78
CA LEU A 160 -1.48 7.88 8.42
C LEU A 160 -2.79 8.02 7.61
N ASP A 161 -3.57 9.08 7.80
CA ASP A 161 -4.74 9.38 6.95
C ASP A 161 -4.38 9.57 5.48
N ILE A 162 -3.23 10.18 5.18
CA ILE A 162 -2.74 10.34 3.82
C ILE A 162 -2.52 8.95 3.19
N PHE A 163 -1.86 8.05 3.91
CA PHE A 163 -1.62 6.70 3.43
C PHE A 163 -2.91 5.90 3.27
N LEU A 164 -3.82 5.96 4.25
CA LEU A 164 -5.10 5.24 4.20
C LEU A 164 -5.97 5.72 3.04
N ALA A 165 -6.09 7.03 2.83
CA ALA A 165 -6.80 7.60 1.69
C ALA A 165 -6.17 7.17 0.35
N TRP A 166 -4.84 7.07 0.30
CA TRP A 166 -4.15 6.58 -0.88
C TRP A 166 -4.38 5.09 -1.14
N ILE A 167 -4.38 4.23 -0.10
CA ILE A 167 -4.74 2.81 -0.25
C ILE A 167 -6.15 2.69 -0.78
N ASP A 168 -7.09 3.40 -0.16
CA ASP A 168 -8.50 3.37 -0.52
C ASP A 168 -8.70 3.69 -2.00
N LYS A 169 -8.11 4.80 -2.48
CA LYS A 169 -8.15 5.19 -3.89
C LYS A 169 -7.55 4.17 -4.86
N ASN A 170 -6.48 3.46 -4.47
CA ASN A 170 -5.70 2.60 -5.38
C ASN A 170 -6.07 1.12 -5.30
N HIS A 171 -6.77 0.70 -4.25
CA HIS A 171 -7.22 -0.68 -4.05
C HIS A 171 -8.74 -0.83 -4.06
N GLN A 172 -9.52 0.27 -4.12
CA GLN A 172 -10.94 0.19 -4.45
C GLN A 172 -11.13 -0.29 -5.88
N GLY A 173 -11.55 -1.55 -5.97
CA GLY A 173 -11.86 -2.25 -7.21
C GLY A 173 -12.20 -3.71 -6.93
N THR A 174 -13.17 -3.97 -6.05
CA THR A 174 -13.89 -5.27 -5.94
C THR A 174 -15.12 -5.28 -5.01
N SER A 175 -15.65 -4.13 -4.54
CA SER A 175 -16.88 -4.14 -3.74
C SER A 175 -18.16 -3.79 -4.53
N ASP A 176 -18.05 -3.06 -5.65
CA ASP A 176 -19.23 -2.57 -6.39
C ASP A 176 -19.50 -3.29 -7.73
N ALA A 177 -18.83 -4.42 -8.01
CA ALA A 177 -19.05 -5.20 -9.23
C ALA A 177 -19.82 -6.52 -9.03
N SER A 178 -20.45 -6.72 -7.87
CA SER A 178 -21.36 -7.86 -7.60
C SER A 178 -22.80 -7.43 -7.31
N GLY A 179 -23.15 -6.17 -7.53
CA GLY A 179 -24.45 -5.61 -7.19
C GLY A 179 -25.15 -4.88 -8.33
N GLN A 180 -25.22 -5.46 -9.53
CA GLN A 180 -26.24 -5.07 -10.53
C GLN A 180 -26.36 -6.09 -11.66
N GLY A 181 -27.56 -6.66 -11.78
CA GLY A 181 -27.91 -7.61 -12.83
C GLY A 181 -29.10 -8.47 -12.43
N THR A 182 -30.21 -7.82 -12.07
CA THR A 182 -31.57 -8.37 -12.13
C THR A 182 -31.88 -8.93 -13.52
#